data_AF-A0A853PSG8-F1
#
_entry.id   AF-A0A853PSG8-F1
#
_cell.length_a   1.000
_cell.length_b   1.000
_cell.length_c   1.000
_cell.angle_alpha   90.00
_cell.angle_beta   90.00
_cell.angle_gamma   90.00
#
_symmetry.space_group_name_H-M   'P 1'
#
loop_
_entity.id
_entity.type
_entity.pdbx_description
1 polymer ?
#
loop_
_entity_poly.entity_id
_entity_poly.type
_entity_poly.pdbx_seq_one_letter_code
_entity_poly.pdbx_strand_id
1 'polypeptide(L)'
;MPDRVACIRLIEEFLLSRLYAFPEYNLKRVSTVLEAVNLHPHIRTAQLADVACLSNKQFGRVFAEYVGATPKEFLRIVRMQRALYTLQCQPGISFAQLAYECGFFDQSHMIKEFKLFSGYTPAEYLAVCAPYSDYFFVEE
;
A
#
# COMPACT_ATOMS: atom_id res chain seq x y z
N MET A 1 -16.66 -37.31 9.21
CA MET A 1 -15.85 -36.11 8.89
C MET A 1 -15.97 -35.84 7.40
N PRO A 2 -16.10 -34.59 6.95
CA PRO A 2 -16.10 -34.30 5.51
C PRO A 2 -14.78 -34.74 4.87
N ASP A 3 -14.87 -35.24 3.64
CA ASP A 3 -13.72 -35.63 2.84
C ASP A 3 -12.84 -34.40 2.54
N ARG A 4 -11.57 -34.46 2.93
CA ARG A 4 -10.62 -33.35 2.75
C ARG A 4 -10.44 -32.99 1.27
N VAL A 5 -10.47 -33.99 0.38
CA VAL A 5 -10.31 -33.76 -1.06
C VAL A 5 -11.52 -33.00 -1.61
N ALA A 6 -12.72 -33.39 -1.20
CA ALA A 6 -13.94 -32.66 -1.53
C ALA A 6 -13.93 -31.21 -0.99
N CYS A 7 -13.45 -30.98 0.23
CA CYS A 7 -13.32 -29.64 0.79
C CYS A 7 -12.34 -28.77 -0.01
N ILE A 8 -11.15 -29.29 -0.36
CA ILE A 8 -10.16 -28.56 -1.15
C ILE A 8 -10.76 -28.18 -2.51
N ARG A 9 -11.37 -29.15 -3.22
CA ARG A 9 -11.96 -28.90 -4.55
C ARG A 9 -13.03 -27.79 -4.52
N LEU A 10 -13.90 -27.79 -3.51
CA LEU A 10 -14.94 -26.76 -3.39
C LEU A 10 -14.35 -25.36 -3.14
N ILE A 11 -13.28 -25.27 -2.34
CA ILE A 11 -12.57 -24.01 -2.10
C ILE A 11 -11.88 -23.55 -3.39
N GLU A 12 -11.20 -24.44 -4.10
CA GLU A 12 -10.54 -24.12 -5.37
C GLU A 12 -11.52 -23.65 -6.42
N GLU A 13 -12.63 -24.37 -6.66
CA GLU A 13 -13.67 -23.96 -7.61
C GLU A 13 -14.24 -22.58 -7.24
N PHE A 14 -14.49 -22.33 -5.95
CA PHE A 14 -14.95 -21.04 -5.48
C PHE A 14 -13.91 -19.93 -5.76
N LEU A 15 -12.65 -20.12 -5.39
CA LEU A 15 -11.59 -19.12 -5.56
C LEU A 15 -11.26 -18.88 -7.04
N LEU A 16 -11.21 -19.92 -7.87
CA LEU A 16 -10.97 -19.81 -9.31
C LEU A 16 -12.12 -19.07 -10.00
N SER A 17 -13.37 -19.36 -9.65
CA SER A 17 -14.52 -18.62 -10.22
C SER A 17 -14.44 -17.12 -9.89
N ARG A 18 -13.96 -16.76 -8.69
CA ARG A 18 -13.72 -15.37 -8.29
C ARG A 18 -12.55 -14.76 -9.05
N LEU A 19 -11.46 -15.49 -9.22
CA LEU A 19 -10.28 -15.03 -9.94
C LEU A 19 -10.59 -14.72 -11.41
N TYR A 20 -11.33 -15.60 -12.09
CA TYR A 20 -11.71 -15.41 -13.50
C TYR A 20 -12.85 -14.40 -13.71
N ALA A 21 -13.57 -13.99 -12.66
CA ALA A 21 -14.61 -12.98 -12.75
C ALA A 21 -14.05 -11.55 -12.93
N PHE A 22 -12.75 -11.35 -12.66
CA PHE A 22 -12.11 -10.05 -12.78
C PHE A 22 -11.70 -9.76 -14.23
N PRO A 23 -12.20 -8.65 -14.84
CA PRO A 23 -11.76 -8.29 -16.17
C PRO A 23 -10.26 -7.98 -16.22
N GLU A 24 -9.56 -8.58 -17.19
CA GLU A 24 -8.09 -8.44 -17.35
C GLU A 24 -7.64 -6.98 -17.49
N TYR A 25 -8.48 -6.12 -18.10
CA TYR A 25 -8.16 -4.70 -18.27
C TYR A 25 -8.14 -3.92 -16.95
N ASN A 26 -8.97 -4.28 -15.98
CA ASN A 26 -8.97 -3.61 -14.68
C ASN A 26 -7.77 -4.06 -13.84
N LEU A 27 -7.34 -5.31 -13.98
CA LEU A 27 -6.09 -5.78 -13.38
C LEU A 27 -4.89 -4.96 -13.90
N LYS A 28 -4.80 -4.77 -15.21
CA LYS A 28 -3.76 -3.92 -15.83
C LYS A 28 -3.80 -2.49 -15.29
N ARG A 29 -4.98 -1.86 -15.23
CA ARG A 29 -5.16 -0.52 -14.65
C ARG A 29 -4.68 -0.44 -13.20
N VAL A 30 -5.05 -1.40 -12.37
CA VAL A 30 -4.64 -1.43 -10.96
C VAL A 30 -3.13 -1.63 -10.86
N SER A 31 -2.52 -2.53 -11.62
CA SER A 31 -1.06 -2.71 -11.67
C SER A 31 -0.33 -1.40 -11.98
N THR A 32 -0.75 -0.69 -13.04
CA THR A 32 -0.16 0.60 -13.42
C THR A 32 -0.31 1.65 -12.31
N VAL A 33 -1.45 1.66 -11.61
CA VAL A 33 -1.65 2.54 -10.45
C VAL A 33 -0.70 2.20 -9.30
N LEU A 34 -0.50 0.92 -9.00
CA LEU A 34 0.42 0.49 -7.94
C LEU A 34 1.87 0.89 -8.26
N GLU A 35 2.29 0.71 -9.52
CA GLU A 35 3.60 1.18 -10.01
C GLU A 35 3.73 2.71 -9.84
N ALA A 36 2.72 3.49 -10.25
CA ALA A 36 2.73 4.94 -10.11
C ALA A 36 2.82 5.41 -8.64
N VAL A 37 2.15 4.71 -7.72
CA VAL A 37 2.24 4.97 -6.27
C VAL A 37 3.66 4.75 -5.73
N ASN A 38 4.33 3.71 -6.23
CA ASN A 38 5.69 3.37 -5.81
C ASN A 38 6.72 4.36 -6.36
N LEU A 39 6.54 4.86 -7.59
CA LEU A 39 7.44 5.82 -8.25
C LEU A 39 7.22 7.28 -7.80
N HIS A 40 6.02 7.64 -7.34
CA HIS A 40 5.66 9.04 -7.07
C HIS A 40 5.12 9.22 -5.63
N PRO A 41 5.99 9.51 -4.64
CA PRO A 41 5.59 9.62 -3.23
C PRO A 41 4.48 10.65 -2.94
N HIS A 42 4.44 11.73 -3.72
CA HIS A 42 3.47 12.82 -3.54
C HIS A 42 2.20 12.69 -4.40
N ILE A 43 2.01 11.57 -5.09
CA ILE A 43 0.85 11.38 -5.96
C ILE A 43 -0.46 11.44 -5.16
N ARG A 44 -1.44 12.15 -5.72
CA ARG A 44 -2.76 12.31 -5.12
C ARG A 44 -3.73 11.29 -5.69
N THR A 45 -4.76 10.94 -4.93
CA THR A 45 -5.79 9.99 -5.35
C THR A 45 -6.48 10.38 -6.67
N ALA A 46 -6.66 11.68 -6.93
CA ALA A 46 -7.23 12.16 -8.18
C ALA A 46 -6.34 11.82 -9.38
N GLN A 47 -5.02 11.99 -9.25
CA GLN A 47 -4.06 11.66 -10.31
C GLN A 47 -4.02 10.14 -10.55
N LEU A 48 -4.21 9.32 -9.52
CA LEU A 48 -4.30 7.86 -9.69
C LEU A 48 -5.54 7.44 -10.50
N ALA A 49 -6.65 8.15 -10.35
CA ALA A 49 -7.84 7.91 -11.17
C ALA A 49 -7.57 8.21 -12.66
N ASP A 50 -6.83 9.30 -12.92
CA ASP A 50 -6.40 9.66 -14.27
C ASP A 50 -5.46 8.60 -14.88
N VAL A 51 -4.49 8.10 -14.09
CA VAL A 51 -3.60 6.99 -14.48
C VAL A 51 -4.39 5.73 -14.84
N ALA A 52 -5.46 5.43 -14.10
CA ALA A 52 -6.34 4.29 -14.39
C ALA A 52 -7.30 4.55 -15.58
N CYS A 53 -7.34 5.78 -16.11
CA CYS A 53 -8.34 6.25 -17.08
C CYS A 53 -9.78 6.02 -16.60
N LEU A 54 -10.05 6.33 -15.33
CA LEU A 54 -11.35 6.16 -14.67
C LEU A 54 -11.78 7.45 -13.96
N SER A 55 -13.09 7.66 -13.84
CA SER A 55 -13.58 8.69 -12.90
C SER A 55 -13.24 8.31 -11.46
N ASN A 56 -13.13 9.30 -10.56
CA ASN A 56 -12.83 9.06 -9.14
C ASN A 56 -13.75 8.01 -8.48
N LYS A 57 -15.05 8.02 -8.80
CA LYS A 57 -16.02 7.06 -8.25
C LYS A 57 -15.78 5.64 -8.77
N GLN A 58 -15.52 5.50 -10.07
CA GLN A 58 -15.20 4.20 -10.67
C GLN A 58 -13.86 3.67 -10.17
N PHE A 59 -12.85 4.53 -10.12
CA PHE A 59 -11.53 4.20 -9.62
C PHE A 59 -11.58 3.72 -8.17
N GLY A 60 -12.25 4.45 -7.27
CA GLY A 60 -12.38 4.02 -5.87
C GLY A 60 -13.02 2.64 -5.72
N ARG A 61 -14.07 2.35 -6.52
CA ARG A 61 -14.72 1.03 -6.52
C ARG A 61 -13.80 -0.07 -7.06
N VAL A 62 -13.25 0.12 -8.27
CA VAL A 62 -12.37 -0.87 -8.92
C VAL A 62 -11.14 -1.13 -8.07
N PHE A 63 -10.49 -0.08 -7.57
CA PHE A 63 -9.30 -0.24 -6.74
C PHE A 63 -9.61 -1.02 -5.45
N ALA A 64 -10.70 -0.70 -4.75
CA ALA A 64 -11.09 -1.43 -3.54
C ALA A 64 -11.48 -2.89 -3.83
N GLU A 65 -12.07 -3.17 -4.99
CA GLU A 65 -12.44 -4.53 -5.41
C GLU A 65 -11.21 -5.43 -5.64
N TYR A 66 -10.12 -4.86 -6.16
CA TYR A 66 -8.89 -5.59 -6.48
C TYR A 66 -7.85 -5.57 -5.35
N VAL A 67 -7.71 -4.46 -4.63
CA VAL A 67 -6.68 -4.27 -3.58
C VAL A 67 -7.24 -4.55 -2.19
N GLY A 68 -8.56 -4.51 -2.01
CA GLY A 68 -9.22 -4.73 -0.72
C GLY A 68 -9.20 -3.52 0.22
N ALA A 69 -8.65 -2.39 -0.23
CA ALA A 69 -8.60 -1.13 0.53
C ALA A 69 -8.92 0.06 -0.38
N THR A 70 -9.35 1.18 0.19
CA THR A 70 -9.54 2.40 -0.61
C THR A 70 -8.18 2.94 -1.09
N PRO A 71 -8.12 3.67 -2.22
CA PRO A 71 -6.88 4.28 -2.70
C PRO A 71 -6.20 5.16 -1.64
N LYS A 72 -6.99 5.85 -0.81
CA LYS A 72 -6.48 6.72 0.26
C LYS A 72 -5.81 5.91 1.37
N GLU A 73 -6.41 4.81 1.80
CA GLU A 73 -5.83 3.92 2.82
C GLU A 73 -4.55 3.27 2.32
N PHE A 74 -4.58 2.78 1.08
CA PHE A 74 -3.40 2.19 0.45
C PHE A 74 -2.23 3.17 0.39
N LEU A 75 -2.47 4.42 -0.05
CA LEU A 75 -1.44 5.47 -0.03
C LEU A 75 -0.85 5.69 1.37
N ARG A 76 -1.66 5.65 2.43
CA ARG A 76 -1.15 5.81 3.81
C ARG A 76 -0.25 4.65 4.22
N ILE A 77 -0.62 3.42 3.87
CA ILE A 77 0.19 2.22 4.10
C ILE A 77 1.52 2.34 3.35
N VAL A 78 1.49 2.69 2.05
CA VAL A 78 2.73 2.83 1.27
C VAL A 78 3.64 3.91 1.83
N ARG A 79 3.10 5.06 2.28
CA ARG A 79 3.90 6.10 2.95
C ARG A 79 4.57 5.59 4.22
N MET A 80 3.85 4.81 5.02
CA MET A 80 4.40 4.17 6.22
C MET A 80 5.51 3.18 5.86
N GLN A 81 5.27 2.30 4.88
CA GLN A 81 6.28 1.36 4.39
C GLN A 81 7.52 2.07 3.85
N ARG A 82 7.34 3.23 3.19
CA ARG A 82 8.44 4.03 2.66
C ARG A 82 9.22 4.68 3.80
N ALA A 83 8.54 5.20 4.82
CA ALA A 83 9.20 5.75 6.00
C ALA A 83 10.06 4.72 6.72
N LEU A 84 9.54 3.49 6.90
CA LEU A 84 10.29 2.38 7.49
C LEU A 84 11.50 2.01 6.63
N TYR A 85 11.32 1.87 5.31
CA TYR A 85 12.41 1.56 4.38
C TYR A 85 13.50 2.66 4.37
N THR A 86 13.12 3.93 4.32
CA THR A 86 14.06 5.05 4.35
C THR A 86 14.81 5.11 5.68
N LEU A 87 14.14 4.87 6.82
CA LEU A 87 14.79 4.79 8.12
C LEU A 87 15.75 3.59 8.23
N GLN A 88 15.40 2.46 7.60
CA GLN A 88 16.26 1.28 7.52
C GLN A 88 17.54 1.57 6.74
N CYS A 89 17.43 2.23 5.58
CA CYS A 89 18.57 2.55 4.72
C CYS A 89 19.36 3.78 5.20
N GLN A 90 18.71 4.71 5.91
CA GLN A 90 19.28 6.00 6.34
C GLN A 90 18.87 6.33 7.79
N PRO A 91 19.44 5.67 8.82
CA PRO A 91 19.03 5.87 10.21
C PRO A 91 19.21 7.29 10.76
N GLY A 92 20.03 8.13 10.12
CA GLY A 92 20.33 9.50 10.54
C GLY A 92 19.48 10.59 9.88
N ILE A 93 18.51 10.23 9.02
CA ILE A 93 17.67 11.21 8.33
C ILE A 93 16.83 12.04 9.32
N SER A 94 16.71 13.36 9.07
CA SER A 94 15.85 14.20 9.90
C SER A 94 14.37 13.87 9.66
N PHE A 95 13.52 13.94 10.69
CA PHE A 95 12.09 13.64 10.53
C PHE A 95 11.35 14.60 9.59
N ALA A 96 11.83 15.83 9.44
CA ALA A 96 11.29 16.77 8.45
C ALA A 96 11.58 16.30 7.02
N GLN A 97 12.81 15.85 6.75
CA GLN A 97 13.21 15.32 5.46
C GLN A 97 12.52 13.97 5.17
N LEU A 98 12.47 13.07 6.16
CA LEU A 98 11.76 11.80 6.05
C LEU A 98 10.28 12.01 5.66
N ALA A 99 9.60 12.97 6.31
CA ALA A 99 8.21 13.28 6.02
C ALA A 99 8.04 13.74 4.57
N TYR A 100 8.93 14.60 4.08
CA TYR A 100 8.90 15.07 2.70
C TYR A 100 9.14 13.93 1.72
N GLU A 101 10.27 13.21 1.83
CA GLU A 101 10.64 12.13 0.89
C GLU A 101 9.61 11.01 0.83
N CYS A 102 8.95 10.72 1.95
CA CYS A 102 7.95 9.66 2.01
C CYS A 102 6.57 10.10 1.51
N GLY A 103 6.35 11.38 1.21
CA GLY A 103 5.09 11.89 0.68
C GLY A 103 4.07 12.31 1.75
N PHE A 104 4.51 12.55 2.98
CA PHE A 104 3.67 13.17 4.01
C PHE A 104 3.55 14.68 3.77
N PHE A 105 2.48 15.28 4.29
CA PHE A 105 2.26 16.72 4.17
C PHE A 105 3.29 17.52 4.98
N ASP A 106 3.57 17.10 6.21
CA ASP A 106 4.59 17.66 7.09
C ASP A 106 5.01 16.62 8.16
N GLN A 107 5.99 16.98 8.99
CA GLN A 107 6.49 16.13 10.08
C GLN A 107 5.41 15.79 11.10
N SER A 108 4.50 16.71 11.44
CA SER A 108 3.45 16.47 12.43
C SER A 108 2.41 15.46 11.92
N HIS A 109 2.06 15.55 10.64
CA HIS A 109 1.22 14.60 9.94
C HIS A 109 1.89 13.23 9.88
N MET A 110 3.18 13.17 9.55
CA MET A 110 3.94 11.91 9.59
C MET A 110 3.91 11.28 10.97
N ILE A 111 4.22 12.03 12.04
CA ILE A 111 4.25 11.48 13.41
C ILE A 111 2.88 10.93 13.82
N LYS A 112 1.78 11.62 13.47
CA LYS A 112 0.41 11.14 13.76
C LYS A 112 0.10 9.82 13.04
N GLU A 113 0.41 9.74 11.76
CA GLU A 113 0.20 8.53 10.95
C GLU A 113 1.09 7.37 11.44
N PHE A 114 2.35 7.64 11.72
CA PHE A 114 3.30 6.65 12.22
C PHE A 114 2.83 6.05 13.55
N LYS A 115 2.34 6.90 14.45
CA LYS A 115 1.74 6.47 15.72
C LYS A 115 0.45 5.70 15.54
N LEU A 116 -0.38 6.07 14.58
CA LEU A 116 -1.59 5.31 14.27
C LEU A 116 -1.28 3.88 13.81
N PHE A 117 -0.26 3.71 12.95
CA PHE A 117 0.09 2.39 12.41
C PHE A 117 0.93 1.54 13.37
N SER A 118 1.88 2.13 14.08
CA SER A 118 2.84 1.39 14.92
C SER A 118 2.53 1.42 16.42
N GLY A 119 1.67 2.34 16.87
CA GLY A 119 1.47 2.65 18.30
C GLY A 119 2.50 3.63 18.88
N TYR A 120 3.60 3.91 18.15
CA TYR A 120 4.73 4.72 18.61
C TYR A 120 4.96 5.93 17.71
N THR A 121 5.48 7.02 18.27
CA THR A 121 6.11 8.06 17.43
C THR A 121 7.37 7.50 16.76
N PRO A 122 7.86 8.09 15.66
CA PRO A 122 9.08 7.62 15.01
C PRO A 122 10.29 7.53 15.97
N ALA A 123 10.45 8.50 16.86
CA ALA A 123 11.53 8.51 17.85
C ALA A 123 11.41 7.37 18.88
N GLU A 124 10.20 7.15 19.41
CA GLU A 124 9.93 6.05 20.34
C GLU A 124 10.14 4.69 19.66
N TYR A 125 9.68 4.55 18.42
CA TYR A 125 9.83 3.33 17.64
C TYR A 125 11.30 2.96 17.44
N LEU A 126 12.15 3.90 17.03
CA LEU A 126 13.58 3.67 16.82
C LEU A 126 14.34 3.30 18.11
N ALA A 127 13.80 3.64 19.29
CA ALA A 127 14.41 3.26 20.56
C ALA A 127 14.13 1.81 20.96
N VAL A 128 13.05 1.20 20.44
CA VAL A 128 12.59 -0.15 20.84
C VAL A 128 12.68 -1.18 19.71
N CYS A 129 12.68 -0.74 18.46
CA CYS A 129 12.65 -1.59 17.27
C CYS A 129 13.59 -1.05 16.19
N ALA A 130 14.22 -1.98 15.45
CA ALA A 130 14.88 -1.62 14.20
C ALA A 130 13.81 -1.40 13.10
N PRO A 131 13.84 -0.28 12.35
CA PRO A 131 12.92 -0.06 11.24
C PRO A 131 13.18 -1.07 10.13
N TYR A 132 12.11 -1.66 9.60
CA TYR A 132 12.18 -2.68 8.56
C TYR A 132 10.95 -2.60 7.64
N SER A 133 11.18 -2.72 6.33
CA SER A 133 10.13 -2.80 5.32
C SER A 133 10.63 -3.62 4.13
N ASP A 134 9.97 -4.74 3.86
CA ASP A 134 10.21 -5.61 2.70
C ASP A 134 9.49 -5.12 1.43
N TYR A 135 8.54 -4.20 1.56
CA TYR A 135 7.67 -3.74 0.47
C TYR A 135 8.42 -3.11 -0.72
N PHE A 136 9.56 -2.45 -0.47
CA PHE A 136 10.38 -1.81 -1.51
C PHE A 136 11.60 -2.64 -1.92
N PHE A 137 11.76 -3.84 -1.37
CA PHE A 137 12.78 -4.75 -1.88
C PHE A 137 12.34 -5.28 -3.23
N VAL A 138 13.06 -4.85 -4.28
CA VAL A 138 13.04 -5.54 -5.56
C VAL A 138 14.02 -6.69 -5.41
N GLU A 139 13.55 -7.94 -5.50
CA GLU A 139 14.44 -9.07 -5.76
C GLU A 139 15.14 -8.78 -7.10
N GLU A 140 16.47 -8.62 -7.08
CA GLU A 140 17.34 -8.60 -8.28
C GLU A 140 17.33 -9.94 -9.00
#